data_AF-A0A3D4JSB4-F1
#
_entry.id   AF-A0A3D4JSB4-F1
#
_cell.length_a   1.000
_cell.length_b   1.000
_cell.length_c   1.000
_cell.angle_alpha   90.00
_cell.angle_beta   90.00
_cell.angle_gamma   90.00
#
_symmetry.space_group_name_H-M   'P 1'
#
loop_
_entity.id
_entity.type
_entity.pdbx_description
1 polymer ?
#
loop_
_entity_poly.entity_id
_entity_poly.type
_entity_poly.pdbx_seq_one_letter_code
_entity_poly.pdbx_strand_id
1 'polypeptide(L)'
;MIEYIKENITWLKDLFTLLFTGTGIIITFLTYRRARATVLQPIRTEVIKKQSELLSRLLQTLNENNQSFEVGLDYINIVQINTMLTLKDYGFVFKEDKEIFEKIADDVIGWMPCGRTNILNDVEIIGIFRNPPEKKNEGNYGLEKFNSLKSNAIDIDKIYLTKQYSEFIKSISDFIGDPFMPKSIQQIMKELYNDIKDNLTIILKRELEDFMIDFSKVYFKKGSAPHFDPIGIYNKYNHSRIHHRSTLNKLKIEIRKYLRIDEGW
;
A
#
# COMPACT_ATOMS: atom_id res chain seq x y z
N MET A 1 80.16 5.17 31.61
CA MET A 1 78.85 4.47 31.59
C MET A 1 77.81 5.19 32.45
N ILE A 2 78.03 5.39 33.75
CA ILE A 2 77.08 6.09 34.64
C ILE A 2 76.82 7.55 34.22
N GLU A 3 77.84 8.29 33.77
CA GLU A 3 77.69 9.68 33.28
C GLU A 3 76.87 9.77 31.98
N TYR A 4 77.12 8.88 31.03
CA TYR A 4 76.35 8.81 29.78
C TYR A 4 74.86 8.53 30.04
N ILE A 5 74.54 7.75 31.07
CA ILE A 5 73.15 7.54 31.52
C ILE A 5 72.60 8.82 32.18
N LYS A 6 73.40 9.57 32.96
CA LYS A 6 72.99 10.85 33.55
C LYS A 6 72.67 11.93 32.51
N GLU A 7 73.47 12.07 31.46
CA GLU A 7 73.20 13.05 30.39
C GLU A 7 71.96 12.68 29.56
N ASN A 8 71.78 11.40 29.25
CA ASN A 8 70.66 10.93 28.41
C ASN A 8 69.37 10.65 29.19
N ILE A 9 69.37 10.77 30.52
CA ILE A 9 68.21 10.49 31.38
C ILE A 9 66.99 11.35 31.03
N THR A 10 67.20 12.60 30.60
CA THR A 10 66.12 13.52 30.23
C THR A 10 65.42 13.05 28.96
N TRP A 11 66.17 12.78 27.88
CA TRP A 11 65.61 12.27 26.62
C TRP A 11 64.92 10.90 26.81
N LEU A 12 65.52 10.02 27.61
CA LEU A 12 64.91 8.73 27.94
C LEU A 12 63.57 8.92 28.67
N LYS A 13 63.53 9.82 29.67
CA LYS A 13 62.31 10.18 30.40
C LYS A 13 61.26 10.79 29.48
N ASP A 14 61.64 11.66 28.55
CA ASP A 14 60.71 12.30 27.60
C ASP A 14 60.13 11.27 26.61
N LEU A 15 60.94 10.31 26.14
CA LEU A 15 60.50 9.19 25.31
C LEU A 15 59.49 8.29 26.06
N PHE A 16 59.80 7.91 27.31
CA PHE A 16 58.86 7.15 28.15
C PHE A 16 57.58 7.93 28.45
N THR A 17 57.67 9.25 28.67
CA THR A 17 56.52 10.12 28.88
C THR A 17 55.63 10.16 27.63
N LEU A 18 56.22 10.35 26.45
CA LEU A 18 55.51 10.35 25.17
C LEU A 18 54.79 9.00 24.91
N LEU A 19 55.45 7.87 25.16
CA LEU A 19 54.84 6.54 25.02
C LEU A 19 53.71 6.31 26.03
N PHE A 20 53.88 6.75 27.28
CA PHE A 20 52.86 6.62 28.32
C PHE A 20 51.65 7.51 28.05
N THR A 21 51.85 8.76 27.63
CA THR A 21 50.77 9.67 27.22
C THR A 21 50.07 9.17 25.96
N GLY A 22 50.81 8.69 24.95
CA GLY A 22 50.23 8.14 23.71
C GLY A 22 49.38 6.90 23.95
N THR A 23 49.88 5.94 24.74
CA THR A 23 49.10 4.75 25.13
C THR A 23 47.90 5.12 26.01
N GLY A 24 48.05 6.07 26.94
CA GLY A 24 46.95 6.62 27.75
C GLY A 24 45.85 7.28 26.91
N ILE A 25 46.19 8.02 25.85
CA ILE A 25 45.24 8.60 24.90
C ILE A 25 44.50 7.49 24.13
N ILE A 26 45.22 6.48 23.62
CA ILE A 26 44.60 5.34 22.90
C ILE A 26 43.64 4.57 23.80
N ILE A 27 44.05 4.24 25.03
CA ILE A 27 43.22 3.52 26.00
C ILE A 27 41.99 4.36 26.37
N THR A 28 42.16 5.65 26.64
CA THR A 28 41.04 6.58 26.91
C THR A 28 40.06 6.64 25.75
N PHE A 29 40.55 6.76 24.51
CA PHE A 29 39.71 6.80 23.31
C PHE A 29 38.94 5.49 23.08
N LEU A 30 39.61 4.34 23.23
CA LEU A 30 38.96 3.02 23.11
C LEU A 30 37.94 2.78 24.23
N THR A 31 38.25 3.23 25.45
CA THR A 31 37.34 3.15 26.61
C THR A 31 36.10 4.03 26.39
N TYR A 32 36.27 5.27 25.92
CA TYR A 32 35.16 6.14 25.53
C TYR A 32 34.32 5.52 24.40
N ARG A 33 34.95 4.93 23.38
CA ARG A 33 34.25 4.24 22.28
C ARG A 33 33.43 3.05 22.79
N ARG A 34 33.98 2.26 23.72
CA ARG A 34 33.29 1.13 24.36
C ARG A 34 32.15 1.60 25.27
N ALA A 35 32.39 2.58 26.13
CA ALA A 35 31.38 3.16 27.01
C ALA A 35 30.21 3.74 26.20
N ARG A 36 30.47 4.51 25.14
CA ARG A 36 29.44 5.02 24.23
C ARG A 36 28.67 3.89 23.54
N ALA A 37 29.33 2.80 23.15
CA ALA A 37 28.64 1.63 22.60
C ALA A 37 27.73 0.97 23.66
N THR A 38 28.20 0.79 24.89
CA THR A 38 27.44 0.20 25.99
C THR A 38 26.26 1.06 26.45
N VAL A 39 26.41 2.39 26.53
CA VAL A 39 25.29 3.31 26.82
C VAL A 39 24.20 3.24 25.73
N LEU A 40 24.59 2.97 24.48
CA LEU A 40 23.65 2.79 23.37
C LEU A 40 23.11 1.35 23.22
N GLN A 41 23.61 0.36 23.98
CA GLN A 41 23.12 -1.02 23.92
C GLN A 41 21.65 -1.14 24.34
N PRO A 42 21.20 -0.61 25.51
CA PRO A 42 19.79 -0.67 25.91
C PRO A 42 18.83 -0.09 24.86
N ILE A 43 19.18 1.07 24.28
CA ILE A 43 18.38 1.74 23.24
C ILE A 43 18.28 0.86 21.99
N ARG A 44 19.39 0.25 21.55
CA ARG A 44 19.40 -0.68 20.41
C ARG A 44 18.56 -1.93 20.69
N THR A 45 18.63 -2.48 21.90
CA THR A 45 17.84 -3.65 22.29
C THR A 45 16.34 -3.35 22.28
N GLU A 46 15.88 -2.21 22.81
CA GLU A 46 14.47 -1.83 22.74
C GLU A 46 14.00 -1.54 21.30
N VAL A 47 14.84 -0.93 20.45
CA VAL A 47 14.54 -0.76 19.01
C VAL A 47 14.37 -2.12 18.32
N ILE A 48 15.31 -3.05 18.53
CA ILE A 48 15.23 -4.41 17.95
C ILE A 48 13.99 -5.15 18.46
N LYS A 49 13.68 -5.05 19.75
CA LYS A 49 12.47 -5.65 20.34
C LYS A 49 11.20 -5.09 19.72
N LYS A 50 11.11 -3.77 19.52
CA LYS A 50 9.96 -3.13 18.85
C LYS A 50 9.85 -3.56 17.39
N GLN A 51 10.97 -3.69 16.69
CA GLN A 51 11.03 -4.21 15.33
C GLN A 51 10.55 -5.67 15.26
N SER A 52 11.00 -6.54 16.17
CA SER A 52 10.55 -7.93 16.25
C SER A 52 9.06 -8.05 16.54
N GLU A 53 8.51 -7.24 17.44
CA GLU A 53 7.05 -7.18 17.71
C GLU A 53 6.29 -6.77 16.44
N LEU A 54 6.71 -5.69 15.80
CA LEU A 54 6.06 -5.12 14.62
C LEU A 54 6.13 -6.05 13.40
N LEU A 55 7.28 -6.69 13.17
CA LEU A 55 7.44 -7.68 12.10
C LEU A 55 6.67 -8.98 12.37
N SER A 56 6.56 -9.39 13.64
CA SER A 56 5.71 -10.52 14.03
C SER A 56 4.24 -10.20 13.78
N ARG A 57 3.77 -9.00 14.15
CA ARG A 57 2.42 -8.53 13.85
C ARG A 57 2.15 -8.44 12.34
N LEU A 58 3.10 -7.96 11.54
CA LEU A 58 2.99 -7.96 10.09
C LEU A 58 2.83 -9.39 9.54
N LEU A 59 3.67 -10.32 9.97
CA LEU A 59 3.52 -11.74 9.60
C LEU A 59 2.19 -12.33 10.07
N GLN A 60 1.68 -11.91 11.24
CA GLN A 60 0.35 -12.27 11.71
C GLN A 60 -0.69 -11.75 10.72
N THR A 61 -0.76 -10.44 10.44
CA THR A 61 -1.77 -9.83 9.55
C THR A 61 -1.76 -10.43 8.13
N LEU A 62 -0.59 -10.83 7.62
CA LEU A 62 -0.45 -11.49 6.32
C LEU A 62 -0.94 -12.97 6.29
N ASN A 63 -1.22 -13.57 7.46
CA ASN A 63 -1.68 -14.95 7.63
C ASN A 63 -3.04 -15.06 8.39
N GLU A 64 -3.41 -14.08 9.22
CA GLU A 64 -4.57 -14.07 10.14
C GLU A 64 -5.91 -14.20 9.45
N ASN A 65 -6.01 -13.73 8.21
CA ASN A 65 -7.23 -13.80 7.42
C ASN A 65 -7.63 -15.24 7.02
N ASN A 66 -6.96 -16.27 7.56
CA ASN A 66 -7.27 -17.73 7.58
C ASN A 66 -7.61 -18.44 6.26
N GLN A 67 -7.73 -17.72 5.15
CA GLN A 67 -8.04 -18.23 3.82
C GLN A 67 -7.25 -17.53 2.69
N SER A 68 -6.71 -16.31 2.89
CA SER A 68 -5.50 -15.75 2.23
C SER A 68 -5.40 -14.23 2.41
N PHE A 69 -4.24 -13.67 2.04
CA PHE A 69 -4.04 -12.23 1.79
C PHE A 69 -5.12 -11.65 0.85
N GLU A 70 -5.52 -12.41 -0.17
CA GLU A 70 -6.52 -12.03 -1.16
C GLU A 70 -7.91 -11.81 -0.56
N VAL A 71 -8.25 -12.49 0.54
CA VAL A 71 -9.51 -12.26 1.27
C VAL A 71 -9.51 -10.85 1.87
N GLY A 72 -8.41 -10.39 2.45
CA GLY A 72 -8.29 -9.02 2.97
C GLY A 72 -8.45 -7.93 1.90
N LEU A 73 -8.12 -8.26 0.64
CA LEU A 73 -8.29 -7.36 -0.50
C LEU A 73 -9.69 -7.34 -1.10
N ASP A 74 -10.53 -8.33 -0.76
CA ASP A 74 -11.96 -8.34 -1.06
C ASP A 74 -12.31 -8.12 -2.56
N TYR A 75 -11.41 -8.56 -3.46
CA TYR A 75 -11.50 -8.22 -4.88
C TYR A 75 -12.80 -8.71 -5.55
N ILE A 76 -13.40 -9.81 -5.08
CA ILE A 76 -14.66 -10.32 -5.64
C ILE A 76 -15.77 -9.27 -5.45
N ASN A 77 -15.98 -8.80 -4.22
CA ASN A 77 -17.03 -7.84 -3.90
C ASN A 77 -16.75 -6.48 -4.55
N ILE A 78 -15.48 -6.04 -4.59
CA ILE A 78 -15.09 -4.82 -5.32
C ILE A 78 -15.50 -4.92 -6.80
N VAL A 79 -15.22 -6.03 -7.50
CA VAL A 79 -15.61 -6.18 -8.91
C VAL A 79 -17.14 -6.17 -9.07
N GLN A 80 -17.87 -6.87 -8.20
CA GLN A 80 -19.34 -6.92 -8.24
C GLN A 80 -19.96 -5.53 -8.05
N ILE A 81 -19.56 -4.83 -7.00
CA ILE A 81 -20.00 -3.46 -6.66
C ILE A 81 -19.72 -2.51 -7.82
N ASN A 82 -18.49 -2.51 -8.34
CA ASN A 82 -18.11 -1.59 -9.41
C ASN A 82 -18.80 -1.92 -10.74
N THR A 83 -19.10 -3.19 -11.02
CA THR A 83 -19.93 -3.56 -12.18
C THR A 83 -21.31 -2.92 -12.09
N MET A 84 -22.00 -3.10 -10.96
CA MET A 84 -23.36 -2.59 -10.77
C MET A 84 -23.41 -1.06 -10.72
N LEU A 85 -22.47 -0.42 -10.01
CA LEU A 85 -22.39 1.04 -9.95
C LEU A 85 -21.99 1.67 -11.29
N THR A 86 -21.11 1.04 -12.08
CA THR A 86 -20.79 1.54 -13.43
C THR A 86 -22.01 1.47 -14.34
N LEU A 87 -22.80 0.39 -14.31
CA LEU A 87 -24.04 0.31 -15.08
C LEU A 87 -25.02 1.43 -14.68
N LYS A 88 -25.19 1.68 -13.38
CA LYS A 88 -26.01 2.76 -12.84
C LYS A 88 -25.52 4.16 -13.25
N ASP A 89 -24.21 4.42 -13.18
CA ASP A 89 -23.59 5.69 -13.57
C ASP A 89 -23.78 6.00 -15.06
N TYR A 90 -23.96 4.97 -15.90
CA TYR A 90 -24.30 5.07 -17.32
C TYR A 90 -25.82 4.95 -17.59
N GLY A 91 -26.67 5.03 -16.56
CA GLY A 91 -28.13 5.12 -16.68
C GLY A 91 -28.86 3.80 -16.90
N PHE A 92 -28.20 2.65 -16.72
CA PHE A 92 -28.86 1.34 -16.77
C PHE A 92 -29.48 1.01 -15.40
N VAL A 93 -30.80 0.75 -15.41
CA VAL A 93 -31.62 0.45 -14.22
C VAL A 93 -32.33 -0.88 -14.44
N PHE A 94 -32.19 -1.83 -13.51
CA PHE A 94 -32.81 -3.15 -13.54
C PHE A 94 -33.93 -3.26 -12.50
N LYS A 95 -34.74 -4.33 -12.56
CA LYS A 95 -35.95 -4.45 -11.71
C LYS A 95 -35.64 -4.82 -10.26
N GLU A 96 -34.55 -5.55 -10.01
CA GLU A 96 -34.09 -5.92 -8.66
C GLU A 96 -33.21 -4.84 -8.00
N ASP A 97 -33.00 -3.70 -8.66
CA ASP A 97 -32.01 -2.68 -8.30
C ASP A 97 -32.06 -2.20 -6.85
N LYS A 98 -33.25 -2.04 -6.27
CA LYS A 98 -33.38 -1.33 -4.99
C LYS A 98 -32.70 -2.07 -3.85
N GLU A 99 -32.99 -3.35 -3.65
CA GLU A 99 -32.37 -4.16 -2.59
C GLU A 99 -30.87 -4.41 -2.85
N ILE A 100 -30.48 -4.50 -4.12
CA ILE A 100 -29.07 -4.70 -4.52
C ILE A 100 -28.27 -3.43 -4.22
N PHE A 101 -28.75 -2.25 -4.63
CA PHE A 101 -28.06 -0.99 -4.38
C PHE A 101 -28.11 -0.52 -2.92
N GLU A 102 -29.13 -0.90 -2.14
CA GLU A 102 -29.14 -0.69 -0.68
C GLU A 102 -28.00 -1.47 -0.02
N LYS A 103 -27.84 -2.77 -0.31
CA LYS A 103 -26.70 -3.57 0.18
C LYS A 103 -25.35 -3.03 -0.26
N ILE A 104 -25.22 -2.65 -1.54
CA ILE A 104 -23.99 -2.04 -2.07
C ILE A 104 -23.66 -0.73 -1.32
N ALA A 105 -24.66 0.07 -0.97
CA ALA A 105 -24.45 1.33 -0.25
C ALA A 105 -23.93 1.11 1.19
N ASP A 106 -24.37 0.04 1.86
CA ASP A 106 -23.88 -0.32 3.20
C ASP A 106 -22.42 -0.84 3.18
N ASP A 107 -22.02 -1.54 2.11
CA ASP A 107 -20.67 -2.11 1.96
C ASP A 107 -19.60 -1.11 1.46
N VAL A 108 -20.01 -0.08 0.71
CA VAL A 108 -19.13 0.95 0.13
C VAL A 108 -18.79 2.04 1.14
N ILE A 109 -17.51 2.15 1.48
CA ILE A 109 -17.01 3.15 2.45
C ILE A 109 -16.24 4.32 1.80
N GLY A 110 -15.94 4.22 0.50
CA GLY A 110 -15.18 5.23 -0.21
C GLY A 110 -14.90 4.87 -1.68
N TRP A 111 -14.03 5.65 -2.31
CA TRP A 111 -13.63 5.48 -3.70
C TRP A 111 -12.18 5.89 -3.91
N MET A 112 -11.60 5.43 -5.02
CA MET A 112 -10.26 5.80 -5.50
C MET A 112 -10.36 6.34 -6.93
N PRO A 113 -9.82 7.53 -7.24
CA PRO A 113 -9.92 8.11 -8.58
C PRO A 113 -9.02 7.36 -9.57
N CYS A 114 -9.52 7.19 -10.80
CA CYS A 114 -8.82 6.53 -11.92
C CYS A 114 -9.13 7.16 -13.30
N GLY A 115 -9.95 8.22 -13.35
CA GLY A 115 -10.29 8.94 -14.59
C GLY A 115 -9.09 9.62 -15.26
N ARG A 116 -9.17 9.84 -16.57
CA ARG A 116 -8.04 10.37 -17.36
C ARG A 116 -7.53 11.74 -16.89
N THR A 117 -8.41 12.53 -16.28
CA THR A 117 -8.11 13.87 -15.75
C THR A 117 -7.81 13.88 -14.25
N ASN A 118 -8.01 12.76 -13.54
CA ASN A 118 -8.12 12.69 -12.07
C ASN A 118 -9.14 13.67 -11.44
N ILE A 119 -10.08 14.19 -12.24
CA ILE A 119 -11.17 15.06 -11.77
C ILE A 119 -12.46 14.23 -11.74
N LEU A 120 -13.09 14.13 -10.57
CA LEU A 120 -14.44 13.59 -10.45
C LEU A 120 -15.44 14.71 -10.73
N ASN A 121 -16.33 14.49 -11.70
CA ASN A 121 -17.32 15.49 -12.11
C ASN A 121 -18.62 15.39 -11.31
N ASP A 122 -18.75 14.35 -10.48
CA ASP A 122 -19.92 14.05 -9.64
C ASP A 122 -19.66 14.18 -8.13
N VAL A 123 -18.56 14.83 -7.75
CA VAL A 123 -18.23 15.16 -6.35
C VAL A 123 -18.14 16.67 -6.18
N GLU A 124 -18.94 17.23 -5.28
CA GLU A 124 -18.86 18.65 -4.93
C GLU A 124 -17.62 18.91 -4.05
N ILE A 125 -16.68 19.71 -4.54
CA ILE A 125 -15.53 20.17 -3.75
C ILE A 125 -15.99 21.30 -2.82
N ILE A 126 -16.41 20.93 -1.61
CA ILE A 126 -16.79 21.88 -0.55
C ILE A 126 -15.53 22.63 -0.09
N GLY A 127 -15.35 23.85 -0.59
CA GLY A 127 -14.26 24.74 -0.18
C GLY A 127 -14.62 25.54 1.07
N ILE A 128 -13.64 25.75 1.96
CA ILE A 128 -13.81 26.49 3.24
C ILE A 128 -14.33 27.92 3.01
N PHE A 129 -13.99 28.54 1.89
CA PHE A 129 -14.32 29.94 1.55
C PHE A 129 -14.74 30.14 0.09
N ARG A 130 -15.75 29.39 -0.38
CA ARG A 130 -16.37 29.66 -1.70
C ARG A 130 -17.89 29.59 -1.60
N ASN A 131 -18.56 30.46 -2.37
CA ASN A 131 -19.96 30.23 -2.73
C ASN A 131 -20.05 28.83 -3.36
N PRO A 132 -21.08 28.03 -3.05
CA PRO A 132 -21.22 26.71 -3.64
C PRO A 132 -21.19 26.84 -5.17
N PRO A 133 -20.42 26.00 -5.87
CA PRO A 133 -20.43 26.01 -7.33
C PRO A 133 -21.88 25.82 -7.81
N GLU A 134 -22.25 26.45 -8.92
CA GLU A 134 -23.56 26.19 -9.54
C GLU A 134 -23.73 24.68 -9.69
N LYS A 135 -24.75 24.12 -9.05
CA LYS A 135 -25.06 22.69 -9.15
C LYS A 135 -25.28 22.37 -10.63
N LYS A 136 -24.29 21.75 -11.27
CA LYS A 136 -24.56 20.94 -12.46
C LYS A 136 -25.59 19.92 -12.03
N ASN A 137 -26.80 20.02 -12.58
CA ASN A 137 -27.90 19.10 -12.25
C ASN A 137 -27.39 17.66 -12.41
N GLU A 138 -27.44 16.88 -11.33
CA GLU A 138 -26.88 15.51 -11.27
C GLU A 138 -27.41 14.63 -12.42
N GLY A 139 -28.67 14.84 -12.83
CA GLY A 139 -29.29 14.17 -13.97
C GLY A 139 -28.67 14.46 -15.34
N ASN A 140 -27.82 15.48 -15.50
CA ASN A 140 -27.14 15.76 -16.76
C ASN A 140 -25.88 14.88 -16.95
N TYR A 141 -25.18 14.53 -15.86
CA TYR A 141 -23.92 13.80 -15.96
C TYR A 141 -24.09 12.33 -16.38
N GLY A 142 -25.08 11.64 -15.81
CA GLY A 142 -25.43 10.28 -16.27
C GLY A 142 -25.93 10.26 -17.72
N LEU A 143 -26.63 11.31 -18.16
CA LEU A 143 -27.07 11.48 -19.55
C LEU A 143 -25.89 11.75 -20.49
N GLU A 144 -24.90 12.54 -20.07
CA GLU A 144 -23.63 12.76 -20.78
C GLU A 144 -22.83 11.44 -20.91
N LYS A 145 -22.69 10.66 -19.83
CA LYS A 145 -22.08 9.31 -19.84
C LYS A 145 -22.81 8.36 -20.81
N PHE A 146 -24.14 8.24 -20.72
CA PHE A 146 -24.95 7.40 -21.61
C PHE A 146 -24.88 7.81 -23.09
N ASN A 147 -24.86 9.11 -23.39
CA ASN A 147 -24.71 9.60 -24.77
C ASN A 147 -23.29 9.37 -25.31
N SER A 148 -22.26 9.49 -24.47
CA SER A 148 -20.87 9.18 -24.85
C SER A 148 -20.70 7.70 -25.20
N LEU A 149 -21.35 6.81 -24.44
CA LEU A 149 -21.33 5.37 -24.66
C LEU A 149 -21.86 4.95 -26.04
N LYS A 150 -22.85 5.68 -26.60
CA LYS A 150 -23.35 5.46 -27.98
C LYS A 150 -22.27 5.64 -29.06
N SER A 151 -21.23 6.42 -28.75
CA SER A 151 -20.08 6.69 -29.61
C SER A 151 -18.84 5.85 -29.25
N ASN A 152 -19.02 4.80 -28.43
CA ASN A 152 -17.94 4.02 -27.79
C ASN A 152 -16.97 4.87 -26.94
N ALA A 153 -17.37 6.07 -26.51
CA ALA A 153 -16.57 6.89 -25.61
C ALA A 153 -16.92 6.55 -24.16
N ILE A 154 -15.99 5.88 -23.49
CA ILE A 154 -16.07 5.52 -22.08
C ILE A 154 -14.86 6.08 -21.32
N ASP A 155 -15.11 6.59 -20.12
CA ASP A 155 -14.09 6.81 -19.08
C ASP A 155 -14.73 6.43 -17.75
N ILE A 156 -14.10 5.51 -17.02
CA ILE A 156 -14.45 5.21 -15.63
C ILE A 156 -13.56 6.07 -14.75
N ASP A 157 -14.18 6.99 -14.00
CA ASP A 157 -13.50 8.06 -13.29
C ASP A 157 -13.07 7.69 -11.85
N LYS A 158 -13.69 6.66 -11.28
CA LYS A 158 -13.42 6.14 -9.92
C LYS A 158 -13.69 4.63 -9.82
N ILE A 159 -13.03 4.00 -8.85
CA ILE A 159 -13.33 2.66 -8.35
C ILE A 159 -13.83 2.78 -6.91
N TYR A 160 -15.02 2.26 -6.63
CA TYR A 160 -15.60 2.18 -5.29
C TYR A 160 -14.92 1.08 -4.46
N LEU A 161 -14.76 1.31 -3.16
CA LEU A 161 -14.00 0.46 -2.24
C LEU A 161 -14.90 -0.08 -1.13
N THR A 162 -14.76 -1.37 -0.81
CA THR A 162 -15.45 -1.98 0.31
C THR A 162 -14.81 -1.58 1.64
N LYS A 163 -15.61 -1.69 2.71
CA LYS A 163 -15.11 -1.56 4.08
C LYS A 163 -13.94 -2.50 4.38
N GLN A 164 -14.06 -3.77 4.02
CA GLN A 164 -13.04 -4.80 4.27
C GLN A 164 -11.69 -4.47 3.62
N TYR A 165 -11.69 -4.11 2.33
CA TYR A 165 -10.48 -3.64 1.64
C TYR A 165 -9.88 -2.41 2.32
N SER A 166 -10.72 -1.45 2.70
CA SER A 166 -10.25 -0.16 3.26
C SER A 166 -9.62 -0.34 4.64
N GLU A 167 -10.19 -1.18 5.50
CA GLU A 167 -9.62 -1.54 6.80
C GLU A 167 -8.31 -2.32 6.65
N PHE A 168 -8.25 -3.28 5.73
CA PHE A 168 -7.05 -4.08 5.47
C PHE A 168 -5.89 -3.23 4.90
N ILE A 169 -6.16 -2.39 3.90
CA ILE A 169 -5.14 -1.54 3.28
C ILE A 169 -4.66 -0.44 4.22
N LYS A 170 -5.52 0.06 5.11
CA LYS A 170 -5.09 0.93 6.20
C LYS A 170 -4.05 0.23 7.09
N SER A 171 -4.30 -1.01 7.52
CA SER A 171 -3.34 -1.80 8.30
C SER A 171 -1.99 -1.94 7.57
N ILE A 172 -2.00 -2.27 6.28
CA ILE A 172 -0.78 -2.35 5.45
C ILE A 172 -0.07 -0.98 5.35
N SER A 173 -0.82 0.12 5.20
CA SER A 173 -0.27 1.48 5.15
C SER A 173 0.37 1.91 6.48
N ASP A 174 -0.24 1.56 7.62
CA ASP A 174 0.29 1.86 8.94
C ASP A 174 1.66 1.19 9.14
N PHE A 175 1.82 -0.07 8.70
CA PHE A 175 3.11 -0.77 8.68
C PHE A 175 4.14 -0.12 7.74
N ILE A 176 3.74 0.38 6.57
CA ILE A 176 4.63 1.07 5.62
C ILE A 176 5.13 2.41 6.20
N GLY A 177 4.27 3.11 6.94
CA GLY A 177 4.56 4.40 7.55
C GLY A 177 5.36 4.34 8.86
N ASP A 178 5.42 3.19 9.53
CA ASP A 178 6.05 3.08 10.84
C ASP A 178 7.58 3.34 10.78
N PRO A 179 8.13 4.25 11.61
CA PRO A 179 9.55 4.62 11.57
C PRO A 179 10.50 3.53 12.10
N PHE A 180 10.00 2.53 12.81
CA PHE A 180 10.77 1.36 13.23
C PHE A 180 10.83 0.30 12.12
N MET A 181 9.92 0.29 11.16
CA MET A 181 9.92 -0.70 10.07
C MET A 181 11.24 -0.64 9.26
N PRO A 182 11.97 -1.77 9.08
CA PRO A 182 13.21 -1.78 8.33
C PRO A 182 13.02 -1.37 6.86
N LYS A 183 13.94 -0.56 6.33
CA LYS A 183 13.82 0.05 4.99
C LYS A 183 13.65 -0.97 3.84
N SER A 184 14.32 -2.13 3.89
CA SER A 184 14.15 -3.18 2.87
C SER A 184 12.74 -3.77 2.89
N ILE A 185 12.16 -3.93 4.07
CA ILE A 185 10.80 -4.43 4.27
C ILE A 185 9.78 -3.35 3.85
N GLN A 186 9.97 -2.09 4.24
CA GLN A 186 9.17 -0.95 3.74
C GLN A 186 9.15 -0.88 2.21
N GLN A 187 10.28 -1.15 1.54
CA GLN A 187 10.36 -1.12 0.08
C GLN A 187 9.51 -2.22 -0.56
N ILE A 188 9.65 -3.48 -0.11
CA ILE A 188 8.84 -4.61 -0.63
C ILE A 188 7.34 -4.39 -0.34
N MET A 189 6.99 -3.79 0.80
CA MET A 189 5.59 -3.45 1.10
C MET A 189 5.04 -2.31 0.22
N LYS A 190 5.88 -1.35 -0.19
CA LYS A 190 5.49 -0.31 -1.16
C LYS A 190 5.29 -0.87 -2.57
N GLU A 191 6.13 -1.83 -2.98
CA GLU A 191 5.92 -2.59 -4.22
C GLU A 191 4.55 -3.30 -4.18
N LEU A 192 4.26 -4.05 -3.12
CA LEU A 192 2.97 -4.72 -2.91
C LEU A 192 1.77 -3.76 -2.89
N TYR A 193 1.90 -2.61 -2.22
CA TYR A 193 0.85 -1.58 -2.17
C TYR A 193 0.56 -1.01 -3.57
N ASN A 194 1.60 -0.78 -4.37
CA ASN A 194 1.45 -0.31 -5.75
C ASN A 194 0.81 -1.39 -6.64
N ASP A 195 1.23 -2.66 -6.53
CA ASP A 195 0.60 -3.79 -7.26
C ASP A 195 -0.92 -3.86 -6.98
N ILE A 196 -1.33 -3.65 -5.73
CA ILE A 196 -2.74 -3.62 -5.32
C ILE A 196 -3.48 -2.41 -5.90
N LYS A 197 -2.85 -1.23 -5.86
CA LYS A 197 -3.41 0.01 -6.41
C LYS A 197 -3.62 -0.12 -7.92
N ASP A 198 -2.61 -0.56 -8.65
CA ASP A 198 -2.63 -0.69 -10.11
C ASP A 198 -3.65 -1.76 -10.56
N ASN A 199 -3.76 -2.86 -9.80
CA ASN A 199 -4.84 -3.84 -9.96
C ASN A 199 -6.22 -3.17 -9.97
N LEU A 200 -6.48 -2.18 -9.11
CA LEU A 200 -7.77 -1.48 -9.09
C LEU A 200 -7.83 -0.34 -10.12
N THR A 201 -6.89 0.60 -10.11
CA THR A 201 -6.98 1.83 -10.91
C THR A 201 -6.71 1.64 -12.40
N ILE A 202 -5.98 0.58 -12.78
CA ILE A 202 -5.60 0.30 -14.17
C ILE A 202 -6.31 -0.95 -14.67
N ILE A 203 -6.15 -2.08 -13.98
CA ILE A 203 -6.58 -3.38 -14.51
C ILE A 203 -8.10 -3.55 -14.38
N LEU A 204 -8.66 -3.39 -13.18
CA LEU A 204 -10.12 -3.45 -12.98
C LEU A 204 -10.84 -2.37 -13.81
N LYS A 205 -10.28 -1.16 -13.86
CA LYS A 205 -10.78 -0.09 -14.76
C LYS A 205 -10.93 -0.60 -16.20
N ARG A 206 -9.88 -1.17 -16.80
CA ARG A 206 -9.91 -1.65 -18.18
C ARG A 206 -10.95 -2.75 -18.38
N GLU A 207 -11.02 -3.73 -17.48
CA GLU A 207 -11.98 -4.84 -17.59
C GLU A 207 -13.45 -4.38 -17.47
N LEU A 208 -13.70 -3.33 -16.69
CA LEU A 208 -15.02 -2.67 -16.62
C LEU A 208 -15.31 -1.84 -17.89
N GLU A 209 -14.32 -1.13 -18.44
CA GLU A 209 -14.46 -0.39 -19.71
C GLU A 209 -14.78 -1.34 -20.87
N ASP A 210 -14.04 -2.45 -20.99
CA ASP A 210 -14.26 -3.50 -21.98
C ASP A 210 -15.65 -4.16 -21.82
N PHE A 211 -16.06 -4.46 -20.57
CA PHE A 211 -17.40 -4.96 -20.27
C PHE A 211 -18.51 -4.00 -20.73
N MET A 212 -18.42 -2.72 -20.38
CA MET A 212 -19.43 -1.72 -20.72
C MET A 212 -19.52 -1.47 -22.24
N ILE A 213 -18.38 -1.52 -22.94
CA ILE A 213 -18.34 -1.46 -24.40
C ILE A 213 -19.10 -2.66 -25.01
N ASP A 214 -18.87 -3.89 -24.54
CA ASP A 214 -19.56 -5.06 -25.07
C ASP A 214 -21.05 -5.13 -24.67
N PHE A 215 -21.37 -4.75 -23.43
CA PHE A 215 -22.75 -4.61 -22.94
C PHE A 215 -23.55 -3.64 -23.81
N SER A 216 -22.99 -2.45 -24.07
CA SER A 216 -23.66 -1.38 -24.83
C SER A 216 -23.90 -1.75 -26.30
N LYS A 217 -22.93 -2.41 -26.96
CA LYS A 217 -23.12 -2.96 -28.33
C LYS A 217 -24.34 -3.87 -28.41
N VAL A 218 -24.51 -4.76 -27.43
CA VAL A 218 -25.65 -5.70 -27.42
C VAL A 218 -26.94 -4.97 -27.07
N TYR A 219 -26.92 -4.08 -26.06
CA TYR A 219 -28.06 -3.27 -25.65
C TYR A 219 -28.62 -2.44 -26.81
N PHE A 220 -27.79 -1.60 -27.46
CA PHE A 220 -28.24 -0.73 -28.54
C PHE A 220 -28.65 -1.50 -29.81
N LYS A 221 -28.09 -2.70 -30.04
CA LYS A 221 -28.49 -3.56 -31.18
C LYS A 221 -29.81 -4.30 -30.95
N LYS A 222 -30.11 -4.72 -29.71
CA LYS A 222 -31.30 -5.54 -29.39
C LYS A 222 -32.46 -4.75 -28.77
N GLY A 223 -32.21 -3.52 -28.30
CA GLY A 223 -33.19 -2.74 -27.54
C GLY A 223 -33.46 -3.28 -26.13
N SER A 224 -32.62 -4.19 -25.62
CA SER A 224 -32.79 -4.84 -24.33
C SER A 224 -31.45 -5.19 -23.70
N ALA A 225 -31.39 -5.17 -22.37
CA ALA A 225 -30.18 -5.49 -21.63
C ALA A 225 -29.78 -6.96 -21.84
N PRO A 226 -28.52 -7.26 -22.19
CA PRO A 226 -28.02 -8.63 -22.14
C PRO A 226 -28.01 -9.12 -20.69
N HIS A 227 -28.30 -10.40 -20.50
CA HIS A 227 -28.00 -11.06 -19.23
C HIS A 227 -26.48 -11.11 -19.04
N PHE A 228 -26.02 -10.82 -17.83
CA PHE A 228 -24.61 -10.85 -17.45
C PHE A 228 -24.49 -11.39 -16.02
N ASP A 229 -23.32 -11.92 -15.71
CA ASP A 229 -22.93 -12.34 -14.36
C ASP A 229 -21.63 -11.61 -13.97
N PRO A 230 -21.63 -10.79 -12.91
CA PRO A 230 -20.41 -10.15 -12.37
C PRO A 230 -19.25 -11.11 -12.08
N ILE A 231 -19.53 -12.40 -11.78
CA ILE A 231 -18.49 -13.43 -11.62
C ILE A 231 -17.69 -13.64 -12.92
N GLY A 232 -18.33 -13.48 -14.09
CA GLY A 232 -17.64 -13.51 -15.38
C GLY A 232 -16.62 -12.37 -15.54
N ILE A 233 -16.92 -11.18 -15.01
CA ILE A 233 -16.02 -10.01 -15.01
C ILE A 233 -14.90 -10.23 -13.99
N TYR A 234 -15.22 -10.71 -12.79
CA TYR A 234 -14.22 -11.09 -11.79
C TYR A 234 -13.24 -12.14 -12.33
N ASN A 235 -13.73 -13.13 -13.09
CA ASN A 235 -12.88 -14.14 -13.71
C ASN A 235 -11.90 -13.52 -14.71
N LYS A 236 -12.34 -12.61 -15.60
CA LYS A 236 -11.42 -11.89 -16.51
C LYS A 236 -10.37 -11.09 -15.71
N TYR A 237 -10.85 -10.27 -14.76
CA TYR A 237 -10.00 -9.48 -13.86
C TYR A 237 -8.95 -10.35 -13.14
N ASN A 238 -9.35 -11.50 -12.60
CA ASN A 238 -8.46 -12.40 -11.87
C ASN A 238 -7.41 -13.08 -12.77
N HIS A 239 -7.62 -13.15 -14.10
CA HIS A 239 -6.58 -13.55 -15.05
C HIS A 239 -5.67 -12.39 -15.48
N SER A 240 -6.20 -11.17 -15.56
CA SER A 240 -5.45 -9.97 -15.98
C SER A 240 -4.58 -9.35 -14.87
N ARG A 241 -4.93 -9.55 -13.59
CA ARG A 241 -4.32 -8.85 -12.46
C ARG A 241 -2.90 -9.30 -12.11
N ILE A 242 -2.15 -8.42 -11.46
CA ILE A 242 -0.89 -8.73 -10.80
C ILE A 242 -1.20 -9.64 -9.58
N HIS A 243 -0.52 -10.79 -9.51
CA HIS A 243 -0.67 -11.76 -8.43
C HIS A 243 0.39 -11.59 -7.35
N HIS A 244 -0.06 -11.37 -6.11
CA HIS A 244 0.78 -10.94 -4.98
C HIS A 244 1.69 -12.02 -4.41
N ARG A 245 1.51 -13.31 -4.79
CA ARG A 245 2.23 -14.46 -4.22
C ARG A 245 3.75 -14.32 -4.25
N SER A 246 4.31 -13.75 -5.33
CA SER A 246 5.75 -13.54 -5.46
C SER A 246 6.24 -12.49 -4.47
N THR A 247 5.61 -11.32 -4.43
CA THR A 247 5.95 -10.19 -3.54
C THR A 247 5.75 -10.56 -2.07
N LEU A 248 4.69 -11.29 -1.73
CA LEU A 248 4.46 -11.84 -0.38
C LEU A 248 5.54 -12.84 0.05
N ASN A 249 6.00 -13.70 -0.85
CA ASN A 249 7.09 -14.63 -0.55
C ASN A 249 8.42 -13.90 -0.33
N LYS A 250 8.75 -12.91 -1.17
CA LYS A 250 9.92 -12.02 -0.98
C LYS A 250 9.86 -11.33 0.39
N LEU A 251 8.70 -10.79 0.75
CA LEU A 251 8.46 -10.13 2.04
C LEU A 251 8.69 -11.08 3.22
N LYS A 252 8.12 -12.29 3.17
CA LYS A 252 8.34 -13.32 4.21
C LYS A 252 9.81 -13.72 4.35
N ILE A 253 10.54 -13.87 3.24
CA ILE A 253 11.98 -14.19 3.25
C ILE A 253 12.80 -13.06 3.87
N GLU A 254 12.58 -11.81 3.45
CA GLU A 254 13.33 -10.66 3.98
C GLU A 254 13.03 -10.43 5.47
N ILE A 255 11.81 -10.66 5.94
CA ILE A 255 11.48 -10.63 7.38
C ILE A 255 12.25 -11.69 8.16
N ARG A 256 12.25 -12.96 7.70
CA ARG A 256 12.99 -14.05 8.38
C ARG A 256 14.48 -13.79 8.46
N LYS A 257 15.06 -13.27 7.36
CA LYS A 257 16.46 -12.86 7.26
C LYS A 257 16.77 -11.69 8.20
N TYR A 258 15.91 -10.67 8.26
CA TYR A 258 16.09 -9.53 9.17
C TYR A 258 16.07 -9.96 10.64
N LEU A 259 15.16 -10.87 10.99
CA LEU A 259 15.02 -11.43 12.33
C LEU A 259 16.04 -12.55 12.65
N ARG A 260 16.88 -12.95 11.69
CA ARG A 260 17.88 -14.03 11.80
C ARG A 260 17.29 -15.36 12.30
N ILE A 261 16.05 -15.66 11.92
CA ILE A 261 15.29 -16.84 12.39
C ILE A 261 15.97 -18.16 11.99
N ASP A 262 16.58 -18.18 10.80
CA ASP A 262 17.14 -19.38 10.17
C ASP A 262 18.66 -19.53 10.41
N GLU A 263 19.27 -18.69 11.25
CA GLU A 263 20.68 -18.83 11.62
C GLU A 263 20.83 -19.81 12.79
N GLY A 264 21.74 -20.78 12.63
CA GLY A 264 22.15 -21.67 13.72
C GLY A 264 22.95 -20.92 14.79
N TRP A 265 22.68 -21.23 16.05
CA TRP A 265 23.32 -20.63 17.24
C TRP A 265 24.51 -21.46 17.71
#